data_AF-A0A972E1Y1-F1
#
_entry.id   AF-A0A972E1Y1-F1
#
_cell.length_a   1.000
_cell.length_b   1.000
_cell.length_c   1.000
_cell.angle_alpha   90.00
_cell.angle_beta   90.00
_cell.angle_gamma   90.00
#
_symmetry.space_group_name_H-M   'P 1'
#
loop_
_entity.id
_entity.type
_entity.pdbx_description
1 polymer ?
#
loop_
_entity_poly.entity_id
_entity_poly.type
_entity_poly.pdbx_seq_one_letter_code
_entity_poly.pdbx_strand_id
1 'polypeptide(L)'
;MKKLLCTVLILLAAISALFATVLIEDFRNVRSFEYKVTTPDGIFFYGASVVKKGNAYELTTYGKQTLDASEEITLEQIFSTSYGNWFIMFLNPIFNAALESVDLQNPMAMSYFGMQLKYEGTETVGRWTGKKFTLYTSGDPVMTWVISDQIKMSLKTIYHEEELMMELVSFEQ
;
A
#
# COMPACT_ATOMS: atom_id res chain seq x y z
N MET A 1 -24.73 -9.22 -0.55
CA MET A 1 -23.56 -8.70 0.19
C MET A 1 -22.33 -9.61 0.05
N LYS A 2 -22.25 -10.80 0.65
CA LYS A 2 -21.07 -11.69 0.54
C LYS A 2 -20.63 -12.02 -0.90
N LYS A 3 -21.58 -12.26 -1.82
CA LYS A 3 -21.25 -12.51 -3.24
C LYS A 3 -20.71 -11.27 -3.95
N LEU A 4 -21.22 -10.08 -3.64
CA LEU A 4 -20.74 -8.82 -4.23
C LEU A 4 -19.33 -8.48 -3.70
N LEU A 5 -19.10 -8.67 -2.41
CA LEU A 5 -17.80 -8.48 -1.76
C LEU A 5 -16.75 -9.44 -2.33
N CYS A 6 -17.08 -10.74 -2.47
CA CYS A 6 -16.18 -11.70 -3.14
C CYS A 6 -15.93 -11.31 -4.61
N THR A 7 -16.95 -10.85 -5.34
CA THR A 7 -16.76 -10.39 -6.73
C THR A 7 -15.88 -9.15 -6.81
N VAL A 8 -16.03 -8.19 -5.90
CA VAL A 8 -15.19 -6.99 -5.82
C VAL A 8 -13.75 -7.35 -5.44
N LEU A 9 -13.54 -8.22 -4.44
CA LEU A 9 -12.22 -8.72 -4.07
C LEU A 9 -11.57 -9.53 -5.19
N ILE A 10 -12.32 -10.36 -5.92
CA ILE A 10 -11.81 -11.10 -7.09
C ILE A 10 -11.50 -10.14 -8.23
N LEU A 11 -12.30 -9.10 -8.44
CA LEU A 11 -12.01 -8.07 -9.44
C LEU A 11 -10.76 -7.28 -9.06
N LEU A 12 -10.63 -6.83 -7.80
CA LEU A 12 -9.43 -6.20 -7.27
C LEU A 12 -8.21 -7.11 -7.43
N ALA A 13 -8.35 -8.39 -7.12
CA ALA A 13 -7.28 -9.36 -7.27
C ALA A 13 -6.87 -9.56 -8.74
N ALA A 14 -7.84 -9.69 -9.65
CA ALA A 14 -7.59 -9.84 -11.08
C ALA A 14 -7.01 -8.57 -11.72
N ILE A 15 -7.51 -7.40 -11.30
CA ILE A 15 -7.01 -6.09 -11.71
C ILE A 15 -5.56 -5.92 -11.24
N SER A 16 -5.26 -6.22 -9.98
CA SER A 16 -3.90 -6.13 -9.45
C SER A 16 -2.94 -7.16 -10.05
N ALA A 17 -3.40 -8.36 -10.40
CA ALA A 17 -2.60 -9.33 -11.16
C ALA A 17 -2.30 -8.83 -12.59
N LEU A 18 -3.26 -8.16 -13.24
CA LEU A 18 -3.06 -7.51 -14.53
C LEU A 18 -2.06 -6.34 -14.41
N PHE A 19 -2.17 -5.51 -13.37
CA PHE A 19 -1.27 -4.37 -13.13
C PHE A 19 0.12 -4.75 -12.58
N ALA A 20 0.27 -5.91 -11.92
CA ALA A 20 1.57 -6.42 -11.49
C ALA A 20 2.53 -6.67 -12.67
N THR A 21 1.99 -6.90 -13.88
CA THR A 21 2.79 -7.02 -15.11
C THR A 21 3.06 -5.68 -15.82
N VAL A 22 2.28 -4.64 -15.51
CA VAL A 22 2.42 -3.30 -16.08
C VAL A 22 3.39 -2.44 -15.25
N LEU A 23 3.56 -2.77 -13.96
CA LEU A 23 4.39 -2.06 -13.01
C LEU A 23 5.71 -2.79 -12.76
N ILE A 24 6.57 -2.86 -13.78
CA ILE A 24 7.96 -3.26 -13.61
C ILE A 24 8.76 -2.03 -13.15
N GLU A 25 8.51 -1.56 -11.93
CA GLU A 25 9.44 -0.64 -11.29
C GLU A 25 10.68 -1.42 -10.85
N ASP A 26 11.86 -0.92 -11.22
CA ASP A 26 13.12 -1.57 -10.92
C ASP A 26 13.57 -1.24 -9.49
N PHE A 27 13.27 -2.12 -8.55
CA PHE A 27 13.65 -2.00 -7.14
C PHE A 27 15.14 -2.33 -6.86
N ARG A 28 15.99 -2.55 -7.88
CA ARG A 28 17.43 -2.80 -7.66
C ARG A 28 18.17 -1.63 -7.00
N ASN A 29 17.64 -0.42 -7.16
CA ASN A 29 18.15 0.79 -6.52
C ASN A 29 17.49 1.09 -5.16
N VAL A 30 16.63 0.20 -4.65
CA VAL A 30 16.04 0.33 -3.31
C VAL A 30 16.75 -0.63 -2.38
N ARG A 31 17.55 -0.11 -1.45
CA ARG A 31 18.26 -0.92 -0.46
C ARG A 31 17.31 -1.56 0.55
N SER A 32 16.35 -0.81 1.07
CA SER A 32 15.34 -1.36 1.98
C SER A 32 14.09 -0.48 2.12
N PHE A 33 12.98 -1.10 2.50
CA PHE A 33 11.79 -0.41 2.98
C PHE A 33 11.09 -1.20 4.09
N GLU A 34 10.34 -0.52 4.95
CA GLU A 34 9.46 -1.13 5.94
C GLU A 34 8.16 -0.31 6.02
N TYR A 35 7.02 -1.00 6.01
CA TYR A 35 5.70 -0.47 6.30
C TYR A 35 5.21 -0.95 7.65
N LYS A 36 4.53 -0.07 8.37
CA LYS A 36 3.60 -0.43 9.44
C LYS A 36 2.22 -0.60 8.85
N VAL A 37 1.60 -1.74 9.11
CA VAL A 37 0.22 -2.05 8.73
C VAL A 37 -0.62 -2.11 10.00
N THR A 38 -1.73 -1.37 10.00
CA THR A 38 -2.71 -1.33 11.08
C THR A 38 -4.03 -1.85 10.53
N THR A 39 -4.60 -2.86 11.19
CA THR A 39 -5.90 -3.46 10.90
C THR A 39 -6.74 -3.47 12.18
N PRO A 40 -8.05 -3.80 12.10
CA PRO A 40 -8.87 -4.03 13.29
C PRO A 40 -8.29 -5.10 14.23
N ASP A 41 -7.60 -6.09 13.67
CA ASP A 41 -7.02 -7.23 14.40
C ASP A 41 -5.64 -6.94 15.00
N GLY A 42 -5.02 -5.80 14.65
CA GLY A 42 -3.76 -5.37 15.27
C GLY A 42 -2.77 -4.69 14.33
N ILE A 43 -1.52 -4.68 14.75
CA ILE A 43 -0.43 -4.01 14.04
C ILE A 43 0.65 -5.03 13.69
N PHE A 44 1.05 -5.03 12.44
CA PHE A 44 2.23 -5.75 11.97
C PHE A 44 3.07 -4.88 11.04
N PHE A 45 4.28 -5.30 10.80
CA PHE A 45 5.24 -4.65 9.91
C PHE A 45 5.56 -5.60 8.77
N TYR A 46 5.75 -5.03 7.60
CA TYR A 46 6.27 -5.76 6.45
C TYR A 46 7.38 -4.95 5.81
N GLY A 47 8.45 -5.60 5.42
CA GLY A 47 9.55 -4.93 4.74
C GLY A 47 10.28 -5.83 3.76
N ALA A 48 11.09 -5.20 2.94
CA ALA A 48 12.03 -5.88 2.08
C ALA A 48 13.39 -5.18 2.08
N SER A 49 14.43 -5.94 1.77
CA SER A 49 15.78 -5.42 1.52
C SER A 49 16.38 -6.08 0.29
N VAL A 50 17.08 -5.28 -0.52
CA VAL A 50 17.78 -5.75 -1.72
C VAL A 50 19.27 -5.54 -1.52
N VAL A 51 20.04 -6.61 -1.66
CA VAL A 51 21.50 -6.56 -1.53
C VAL A 51 22.14 -7.12 -2.79
N LYS A 52 23.01 -6.34 -3.44
CA LYS A 52 23.79 -6.83 -4.57
C LYS A 52 24.92 -7.74 -4.09
N LYS A 53 24.98 -8.96 -4.61
CA LYS A 53 25.99 -9.99 -4.31
C LYS A 53 26.69 -10.39 -5.61
N GLY A 54 27.73 -9.65 -5.98
CA GLY A 54 28.43 -9.85 -7.26
C GLY A 54 27.49 -9.63 -8.46
N ASN A 55 27.21 -10.71 -9.21
CA ASN A 55 26.32 -10.70 -10.38
C ASN A 55 24.85 -11.02 -10.05
N ALA A 56 24.52 -11.24 -8.78
CA ALA A 56 23.16 -11.54 -8.33
C ALA A 56 22.63 -10.48 -7.37
N TYR A 57 21.32 -10.48 -7.15
CA TYR A 57 20.66 -9.75 -6.07
C TYR A 57 20.07 -10.75 -5.08
N GLU A 58 20.25 -10.45 -3.80
CA GLU A 58 19.57 -11.11 -2.69
C GLU A 58 18.40 -10.23 -2.27
N LEU A 59 17.17 -10.72 -2.49
CA LEU A 59 15.94 -10.10 -2.03
C LEU A 59 15.49 -10.82 -0.76
N THR A 60 15.44 -10.10 0.35
CA THR A 60 14.85 -10.58 1.60
C THR A 60 13.54 -9.86 1.84
N THR A 61 12.48 -10.61 2.12
CA THR A 61 11.20 -10.08 2.61
C THR A 61 10.97 -10.59 4.03
N TYR A 62 10.30 -9.79 4.84
CA TYR A 62 10.00 -10.17 6.22
C TYR A 62 8.70 -9.55 6.70
N GLY A 63 8.10 -10.22 7.68
CA GLY A 63 6.98 -9.72 8.45
C GLY A 63 7.30 -9.76 9.94
N LYS A 64 6.84 -8.76 10.70
CA LYS A 64 7.11 -8.63 12.13
C LYS A 64 5.86 -8.15 12.85
N GLN A 65 5.43 -8.86 13.88
CA GLN A 65 4.35 -8.43 14.77
C GLN A 65 4.76 -8.64 16.22
N THR A 66 4.17 -7.88 17.14
CA THR A 66 4.35 -8.09 18.57
C THR A 66 3.11 -8.80 19.10
N LEU A 67 3.31 -9.93 19.77
CA LEU A 67 2.24 -10.74 20.34
C LEU A 67 2.31 -10.68 21.87
N ASP A 68 1.16 -10.91 22.53
CA ASP A 68 1.12 -11.02 23.98
C ASP A 68 1.88 -12.29 24.42
N ALA A 69 2.74 -12.16 25.43
CA ALA A 69 3.53 -13.27 25.95
C ALA A 69 2.69 -14.34 26.68
N SER A 70 1.45 -14.02 27.03
CA SER A 70 0.50 -14.93 27.68
C SER A 70 -0.34 -15.75 26.70
N GLU A 71 -0.28 -15.44 25.40
CA GLU A 71 -1.02 -16.14 24.35
C GLU A 71 -0.14 -17.18 23.63
N GLU A 72 -0.76 -18.26 23.16
CA GLU A 72 -0.08 -19.21 22.28
C GLU A 72 0.14 -18.60 20.90
N ILE A 73 1.33 -18.82 20.33
CA ILE A 73 1.61 -18.41 18.95
C ILE A 73 0.93 -19.41 18.01
N THR A 74 -0.10 -18.96 17.30
CA THR A 74 -0.87 -19.80 16.38
C THR A 74 -0.30 -19.78 14.96
N LEU A 75 -0.62 -20.81 14.18
CA LEU A 75 -0.25 -20.87 12.77
C LEU A 75 -0.85 -19.71 11.97
N GLU A 76 -2.06 -19.28 12.33
CA GLU A 76 -2.72 -18.11 11.75
C GLU A 76 -1.91 -16.84 11.95
N GLN A 77 -1.38 -16.61 13.16
CA GLN A 77 -0.50 -15.46 13.44
C GLN A 77 0.80 -15.54 12.63
N ILE A 78 1.37 -16.73 12.40
CA ILE A 78 2.57 -16.87 11.57
C ILE A 78 2.29 -16.43 10.13
N PHE A 79 1.15 -16.88 9.56
CA PHE A 79 0.79 -16.56 8.19
C PHE A 79 0.12 -15.18 8.01
N SER A 80 -0.39 -14.56 9.07
CA SER A 80 -1.04 -13.24 8.99
C SER A 80 -0.09 -12.19 8.40
N THR A 81 1.19 -12.28 8.75
CA THR A 81 2.25 -11.39 8.21
C THR A 81 2.50 -11.58 6.71
N SER A 82 2.16 -12.74 6.14
CA SER A 82 2.22 -12.98 4.69
C SER A 82 1.16 -12.18 3.93
N TYR A 83 0.07 -11.75 4.58
CA TYR A 83 -0.88 -10.81 4.00
C TYR A 83 -0.28 -9.42 3.79
N GLY A 84 0.78 -9.04 4.52
CA GLY A 84 1.50 -7.79 4.29
C GLY A 84 1.98 -7.62 2.85
N ASN A 85 2.43 -8.72 2.25
CA ASN A 85 2.85 -8.78 0.86
C ASN A 85 1.68 -8.50 -0.10
N TRP A 86 0.52 -9.08 0.21
CA TRP A 86 -0.72 -8.84 -0.53
C TRP A 86 -1.22 -7.40 -0.37
N PHE A 87 -1.17 -6.83 0.84
CA PHE A 87 -1.59 -5.44 1.05
C PHE A 87 -0.71 -4.45 0.28
N ILE A 88 0.61 -4.63 0.27
CA ILE A 88 1.50 -3.83 -0.59
C ILE A 88 1.17 -4.07 -2.07
N MET A 89 0.93 -5.31 -2.49
CA MET A 89 0.59 -5.64 -3.87
C MET A 89 -0.82 -5.21 -4.29
N PHE A 90 -1.75 -4.93 -3.39
CA PHE A 90 -3.11 -4.48 -3.75
C PHE A 90 -3.27 -2.97 -3.62
N LEU A 91 -2.67 -2.39 -2.59
CA LEU A 91 -2.82 -0.98 -2.25
C LEU A 91 -1.81 -0.09 -3.00
N ASN A 92 -0.73 -0.67 -3.55
CA ASN A 92 0.30 0.04 -4.32
C ASN A 92 0.10 -0.01 -5.87
N PRO A 93 -0.50 -1.06 -6.48
CA PRO A 93 -0.77 -1.09 -7.93
C PRO A 93 -2.00 -0.33 -8.42
N ILE A 94 -3.08 -0.24 -7.62
CA ILE A 94 -4.15 0.74 -7.87
C ILE A 94 -3.58 2.18 -7.85
N PHE A 95 -2.53 2.36 -7.05
CA PHE A 95 -1.82 3.61 -6.84
C PHE A 95 -1.05 4.09 -8.07
N ASN A 96 -0.38 3.25 -8.87
CA ASN A 96 0.35 3.75 -10.04
C ASN A 96 -0.54 4.12 -11.23
N ALA A 97 -1.56 3.33 -11.57
CA ALA A 97 -2.46 3.68 -12.69
C ALA A 97 -3.32 4.93 -12.38
N ALA A 98 -3.74 5.12 -11.13
CA ALA A 98 -4.44 6.33 -10.72
C ALA A 98 -3.49 7.55 -10.65
N LEU A 99 -2.24 7.38 -10.18
CA LEU A 99 -1.28 8.48 -10.08
C LEU A 99 -0.68 8.92 -11.41
N GLU A 100 -0.44 8.01 -12.35
CA GLU A 100 -0.02 8.40 -13.71
C GLU A 100 -1.04 9.33 -14.38
N SER A 101 -2.31 9.26 -13.95
CA SER A 101 -3.38 10.16 -14.40
C SER A 101 -3.48 11.47 -13.61
N VAL A 102 -2.82 11.58 -12.45
CA VAL A 102 -2.84 12.78 -11.58
C VAL A 102 -1.58 13.60 -11.82
N ASP A 103 -1.74 14.84 -12.28
CA ASP A 103 -0.65 15.81 -12.24
C ASP A 103 -0.33 16.16 -10.78
N LEU A 104 0.72 15.54 -10.23
CA LEU A 104 1.18 15.85 -8.89
C LEU A 104 1.66 17.29 -8.74
N GLN A 105 2.05 18.00 -9.80
CA GLN A 105 2.43 19.41 -9.70
C GLN A 105 1.21 20.32 -9.64
N ASN A 106 0.14 19.98 -10.39
CA ASN A 106 -1.13 20.69 -10.42
C ASN A 106 -2.31 19.77 -10.04
N PRO A 107 -2.46 19.42 -8.75
CA PRO A 107 -3.47 18.45 -8.33
C PRO A 107 -4.88 19.00 -8.56
N MET A 108 -5.62 18.39 -9.49
CA MET A 108 -7.01 18.72 -9.78
C MET A 108 -7.94 17.61 -9.26
N ALA A 109 -9.15 17.99 -8.85
CA ALA A 109 -10.18 17.01 -8.56
C ALA A 109 -10.63 16.35 -9.87
N MET A 110 -10.64 15.02 -9.90
CA MET A 110 -11.10 14.24 -11.05
C MET A 110 -12.41 13.54 -10.71
N SER A 111 -13.36 13.57 -11.64
CA SER A 111 -14.64 12.86 -11.51
C SER A 111 -14.84 11.94 -12.70
N TYR A 112 -15.04 10.65 -12.43
CA TYR A 112 -15.23 9.63 -13.46
C TYR A 112 -16.19 8.54 -12.97
N PHE A 113 -17.21 8.18 -13.75
CA PHE A 113 -18.14 7.07 -13.45
C PHE A 113 -18.72 7.05 -12.01
N GLY A 114 -19.03 8.21 -11.42
CA GLY A 114 -19.55 8.31 -10.04
C GLY A 114 -18.49 8.24 -8.93
N MET A 115 -17.21 8.10 -9.30
CA MET A 115 -16.06 8.26 -8.43
C MET A 115 -15.52 9.68 -8.48
N GLN A 116 -15.01 10.17 -7.34
CA GLN A 116 -14.31 11.45 -7.24
C GLN A 116 -12.96 11.27 -6.57
N LEU A 117 -11.87 11.59 -7.26
CA LEU A 117 -10.56 11.69 -6.65
C LEU A 117 -10.32 13.16 -6.27
N LYS A 118 -10.15 13.44 -4.98
CA LYS A 118 -9.93 14.79 -4.45
C LYS A 118 -8.54 14.92 -3.88
N TYR A 119 -7.89 16.04 -4.18
CA TYR A 119 -6.70 16.48 -3.45
C TYR A 119 -7.10 17.15 -2.15
N GLU A 120 -6.49 16.73 -1.05
CA GLU A 120 -6.82 17.20 0.31
C GLU A 120 -5.66 17.93 0.99
N GLY A 121 -4.69 18.40 0.21
CA GLY A 121 -3.52 19.10 0.73
C GLY A 121 -2.32 18.17 0.95
N THR A 122 -1.45 18.55 1.87
CA THR A 122 -0.22 17.81 2.18
C THR A 122 -0.30 17.13 3.53
N GLU A 123 0.27 15.94 3.66
CA GLU A 123 0.39 15.19 4.91
C GLU A 123 1.84 14.74 5.11
N THR A 124 2.34 14.88 6.33
CA THR A 124 3.66 14.37 6.73
C THR A 124 3.49 12.97 7.33
N VAL A 125 4.21 11.99 6.78
CA VAL A 125 4.24 10.60 7.23
C VAL A 125 5.68 10.26 7.57
N GLY A 126 5.94 9.99 8.85
CA GLY A 126 7.31 9.85 9.35
C GLY A 126 8.13 11.10 9.08
N ARG A 127 9.19 10.98 8.27
CA ARG A 127 10.06 12.09 7.86
C ARG A 127 9.75 12.67 6.48
N TRP A 128 8.77 12.11 5.77
CA TRP A 128 8.47 12.49 4.39
C TRP A 128 7.17 13.28 4.34
N THR A 129 7.10 14.25 3.43
CA THR A 129 5.87 15.00 3.16
C THR A 129 5.37 14.62 1.78
N GLY A 130 4.08 14.33 1.68
CA GLY A 130 3.43 13.98 0.44
C GLY A 130 2.13 14.74 0.22
N LYS A 131 1.58 14.59 -0.98
CA LYS A 131 0.26 15.07 -1.38
C LYS A 131 -0.78 14.02 -1.02
N LYS A 132 -1.83 14.45 -0.33
CA LYS A 132 -2.93 13.61 0.12
C LYS A 132 -4.04 13.61 -0.92
N PHE A 133 -4.46 12.43 -1.35
CA PHE A 133 -5.58 12.24 -2.25
C PHE A 133 -6.56 11.24 -1.66
N THR A 134 -7.86 11.51 -1.80
CA THR A 134 -8.92 10.61 -1.36
C THR A 134 -9.86 10.31 -2.52
N LEU A 135 -10.06 9.03 -2.81
CA LEU A 135 -11.08 8.52 -3.72
C LEU A 135 -12.39 8.37 -2.97
N TYR A 136 -13.44 8.95 -3.51
CA TYR A 136 -14.81 8.87 -3.02
C TYR A 136 -15.69 8.13 -4.01
N THR A 137 -16.61 7.30 -3.53
CA THR A 137 -17.72 6.71 -4.30
C THR A 137 -19.03 7.04 -3.62
N SER A 138 -20.02 7.55 -4.36
CA SER A 138 -21.34 7.89 -3.78
C SER A 138 -21.29 8.88 -2.59
N GLY A 139 -20.21 9.64 -2.46
CA GLY A 139 -19.98 10.58 -1.36
C GLY A 139 -19.12 10.05 -0.21
N ASP A 140 -18.90 8.74 -0.13
CA ASP A 140 -18.13 8.11 0.94
C ASP A 140 -16.67 7.88 0.53
N PRO A 141 -15.69 8.07 1.43
CA PRO A 141 -14.29 7.80 1.15
C PRO A 141 -14.08 6.28 1.03
N VAL A 142 -13.43 5.87 -0.05
CA VAL A 142 -13.06 4.47 -0.28
C VAL A 142 -11.60 4.26 0.05
N MET A 143 -10.73 5.14 -0.49
CA MET A 143 -9.30 5.03 -0.29
C MET A 143 -8.64 6.39 -0.17
N THR A 144 -7.66 6.50 0.72
CA THR A 144 -6.77 7.66 0.81
C THR A 144 -5.33 7.24 0.56
N TRP A 145 -4.58 8.06 -0.18
CA TRP A 145 -3.14 7.91 -0.38
C TRP A 145 -2.41 9.20 -0.01
N VAL A 146 -1.21 9.07 0.55
CA VAL A 146 -0.23 10.15 0.70
C VAL A 146 0.99 9.80 -0.13
N ILE A 147 1.39 10.71 -1.02
CA ILE A 147 2.25 10.39 -2.16
C ILE A 147 3.35 11.42 -2.29
N SER A 148 4.58 10.99 -2.49
CA SER A 148 5.73 11.88 -2.71
C SER A 148 6.31 11.67 -4.11
N ASP A 149 6.87 12.72 -4.68
CA ASP A 149 7.69 12.66 -5.90
C ASP A 149 9.08 12.05 -5.66
N GLN A 150 9.55 12.06 -4.40
CA GLN A 150 10.87 11.57 -3.99
C GLN A 150 10.90 10.04 -3.81
N ILE A 151 9.76 9.44 -3.45
CA ILE A 151 9.65 8.01 -3.17
C ILE A 151 8.61 7.42 -4.09
N LYS A 152 9.02 6.45 -4.91
CA LYS A 152 8.15 5.68 -5.82
C LYS A 152 7.34 4.60 -5.10
N MET A 153 6.80 4.97 -3.94
CA MET A 153 5.94 4.14 -3.10
C MET A 153 4.99 5.07 -2.34
N SER A 154 3.79 4.58 -2.00
CA SER A 154 2.89 5.36 -1.13
C SER A 154 3.55 5.61 0.23
N LEU A 155 3.55 6.86 0.69
CA LEU A 155 3.96 7.14 2.06
C LEU A 155 2.93 6.59 3.04
N LYS A 156 1.65 6.71 2.68
CA LYS A 156 0.53 6.17 3.45
C LYS A 156 -0.61 5.77 2.54
N THR A 157 -1.30 4.70 2.89
CA THR A 157 -2.55 4.27 2.26
C THR A 157 -3.58 3.91 3.33
N ILE A 158 -4.83 4.29 3.14
CA ILE A 158 -5.96 3.95 4.01
C ILE A 158 -7.06 3.33 3.17
N TYR A 159 -7.48 2.11 3.48
CA TYR A 159 -8.71 1.51 3.00
C TYR A 159 -9.80 1.70 4.04
N HIS A 160 -10.75 2.58 3.74
CA HIS A 160 -11.74 3.02 4.73
C HIS A 160 -12.76 1.93 5.07
N GLU A 161 -13.14 1.07 4.12
CA GLU A 161 -14.16 0.03 4.34
C GLU A 161 -13.70 -1.04 5.35
N GLU A 162 -12.41 -1.38 5.34
CA GLU A 162 -11.83 -2.43 6.21
C GLU A 162 -10.98 -1.85 7.35
N GLU A 163 -11.06 -0.53 7.56
CA GLU A 163 -10.26 0.21 8.57
C GLU A 163 -8.75 -0.12 8.51
N LEU A 164 -8.25 -0.37 7.30
CA LEU A 164 -6.87 -0.79 7.09
C LEU A 164 -6.00 0.39 6.72
N MET A 165 -4.84 0.51 7.37
CA MET A 165 -3.87 1.56 7.11
C MET A 165 -2.47 0.99 6.91
N MET A 166 -1.75 1.52 5.93
CA MET A 166 -0.32 1.28 5.73
C MET A 166 0.43 2.61 5.81
N GLU A 167 1.51 2.65 6.57
CA GLU A 167 2.39 3.82 6.70
C GLU A 167 3.85 3.39 6.48
N LEU A 168 4.55 4.09 5.59
CA LEU A 168 5.97 3.88 5.34
C LEU A 168 6.75 4.37 6.56
N VAL A 169 7.51 3.47 7.19
CA VAL A 169 8.29 3.78 8.40
C VAL A 169 9.78 3.90 8.10
N SER A 170 10.29 3.15 7.11
CA SER A 170 11.67 3.17 6.68
C SER A 170 11.77 3.06 5.17
N PHE A 171 12.72 3.79 4.59
CA PHE A 171 13.03 3.74 3.17
C PHE A 171 14.48 4.19 2.91
N GLU A 172 15.22 3.36 2.18
CA GLU A 172 16.60 3.57 1.76
C GLU A 172 16.75 3.21 0.27
N GLN A 173 17.29 4.14 -0.52
CA GLN A 173 17.73 3.93 -1.92
C GLN A 173 19.25 3.89 -1.96
#